data_AF-A0AAU8XSX5-F1
#
_entry.id   AF-A0AAU8XSX5-F1
#
_cell.length_a   1.000
_cell.length_b   1.000
_cell.length_c   1.000
_cell.angle_alpha   90.00
_cell.angle_beta   90.00
_cell.angle_gamma   90.00
#
_symmetry.space_group_name_H-M   'P 1'
#
loop_
_entity.id
_entity.type
_entity.pdbx_description
1 polymer ?
#
loop_
_entity_poly.entity_id
_entity_poly.type
_entity_poly.pdbx_seq_one_letter_code
_entity_poly.pdbx_strand_id
1 'polypeptide(L)'
;MNVFELNNAIKVVQEKDLDPETLKDTLESLELPRNEKLDNVATWIEENNMKLQWLKEKKRQLSDVEFSIKNQNERLQEFLTQAIDDSGKKEIQTKNHILKPRNYKDSVIVKETEKLPIDYVIRTESIRPDKKKIYEDLKKGKAIKGAHLKPNRKTTIK
;
A
#
# COMPACT_ATOMS: atom_id res chain seq x y z
N MET A 1 6.95 27.37 -32.80
CA MET A 1 7.07 26.03 -32.22
C MET A 1 5.70 25.41 -32.15
N ASN A 2 5.54 24.22 -32.70
CA ASN A 2 4.25 23.54 -32.78
C ASN A 2 4.01 22.78 -31.46
N VAL A 3 2.78 22.81 -30.92
CA VAL A 3 2.39 22.08 -29.68
C VAL A 3 2.73 20.58 -29.75
N PHE A 4 2.85 20.04 -30.97
CA PHE A 4 3.31 18.68 -31.24
C PHE A 4 4.80 18.42 -30.95
N GLU A 5 5.70 19.38 -31.22
CA GLU A 5 7.13 19.26 -30.92
C GLU A 5 7.36 19.34 -29.40
N LEU A 6 6.52 20.13 -28.73
CA LEU A 6 6.47 20.33 -27.28
C LEU A 6 6.13 19.04 -26.52
N ASN A 7 5.05 18.38 -26.96
CA ASN A 7 4.57 17.12 -26.39
C ASN A 7 5.57 15.97 -26.63
N ASN A 8 6.31 15.98 -27.75
CA ASN A 8 7.33 14.98 -28.02
C ASN A 8 8.54 15.12 -27.10
N ALA A 9 8.99 16.33 -26.80
CA ALA A 9 10.15 16.54 -25.95
C ALA A 9 9.91 16.04 -24.51
N ILE A 10 8.71 16.25 -23.95
CA ILE A 10 8.35 15.72 -22.63
C ILE A 10 8.06 14.23 -22.68
N LYS A 11 7.47 13.68 -23.76
CA LYS A 11 7.30 12.23 -23.94
C LYS A 11 8.63 11.46 -23.94
N VAL A 12 9.66 12.01 -24.58
CA VAL A 12 11.01 11.41 -24.59
C VAL A 12 11.61 11.32 -23.18
N VAL A 13 11.24 12.26 -22.30
CA VAL A 13 11.60 12.25 -20.87
C VAL A 13 10.70 11.30 -20.08
N GLN A 14 9.39 11.23 -20.39
CA GLN A 14 8.41 10.36 -19.74
C GLN A 14 8.76 8.87 -19.83
N GLU A 15 9.38 8.46 -20.93
CA GLU A 15 9.71 7.06 -21.21
C GLU A 15 11.03 6.60 -20.57
N LYS A 16 11.81 7.54 -20.00
CA LYS A 16 13.11 7.24 -19.39
C LYS A 16 13.03 7.35 -17.87
N ASP A 17 13.50 6.32 -17.18
CA ASP A 17 13.67 6.34 -15.72
C ASP A 17 14.90 7.17 -15.36
N LEU A 18 14.77 8.49 -15.46
CA LEU A 18 15.84 9.45 -15.22
C LEU A 18 15.97 9.75 -13.72
N ASP A 19 17.20 9.88 -13.25
CA ASP A 19 17.46 10.39 -11.91
C ASP A 19 17.01 11.88 -11.79
N PRO A 20 16.82 12.39 -10.55
CA PRO A 20 16.29 13.73 -10.34
C PRO A 20 17.11 14.87 -10.95
N GLU A 21 18.44 14.70 -11.07
CA GLU A 21 19.35 15.72 -11.61
C GLU A 21 19.23 15.74 -13.13
N THR A 22 19.33 14.58 -13.78
CA THR A 22 19.15 14.44 -15.23
C THR A 22 17.75 14.88 -15.69
N LEU A 23 16.70 14.57 -14.92
CA LEU A 23 15.33 15.02 -15.20
C LEU A 23 15.23 16.55 -15.19
N LYS A 24 15.80 17.17 -14.15
CA LYS A 24 15.79 18.63 -14.00
C LYS A 24 16.54 19.28 -15.17
N ASP A 25 17.75 18.81 -15.46
CA ASP A 25 18.58 19.37 -16.52
C ASP A 25 17.92 19.23 -17.89
N THR A 26 17.28 18.07 -18.15
CA THR A 26 16.56 17.84 -19.41
C THR A 26 15.33 18.75 -19.54
N LEU A 27 14.58 18.97 -18.45
CA LEU A 27 13.47 19.91 -18.45
C LEU A 27 13.98 21.35 -18.63
N GLU A 28 15.07 21.73 -17.98
CA GLU A 28 15.68 23.06 -18.11
C GLU A 28 16.22 23.31 -19.52
N SER A 29 16.81 22.31 -20.19
CA SER A 29 17.33 22.41 -21.55
C SER A 29 16.27 22.57 -22.64
N LEU A 30 14.98 22.31 -22.34
CA LEU A 30 13.90 22.57 -23.29
C LEU A 30 13.82 24.07 -23.61
N GLU A 31 13.93 24.42 -24.89
CA GLU A 31 13.85 25.81 -25.40
C GLU A 31 12.40 26.33 -25.41
N LEU A 32 11.77 26.37 -24.24
CA LEU A 32 10.36 26.73 -24.07
C LEU A 32 10.22 27.95 -23.15
N PRO A 33 9.18 28.78 -23.37
CA PRO A 33 8.80 29.81 -22.41
C PRO A 33 8.60 29.20 -21.02
N ARG A 34 9.13 29.85 -19.99
CA ARG A 34 9.13 29.34 -18.61
C ARG A 34 7.74 28.89 -18.13
N ASN A 35 6.71 29.69 -18.39
CA ASN A 35 5.36 29.38 -17.93
C ASN A 35 4.77 28.16 -18.65
N GLU A 36 5.00 28.03 -19.96
CA GLU A 36 4.55 26.87 -20.74
C GLU A 36 5.24 25.58 -20.28
N LYS A 37 6.54 25.65 -19.96
CA LYS A 37 7.28 24.53 -19.38
C LYS A 37 6.67 24.06 -18.05
N LEU A 38 6.37 25.01 -17.16
CA LEU A 38 5.75 24.71 -15.86
C LEU A 38 4.33 24.13 -16.02
N ASP A 39 3.54 24.68 -16.93
CA ASP A 39 2.19 24.22 -17.24
C ASP A 39 2.20 22.77 -17.74
N ASN A 40 3.08 22.44 -18.69
CA ASN A 40 3.20 21.07 -19.19
C ASN A 40 3.66 20.07 -18.13
N VAL A 41 4.58 20.47 -17.23
CA VAL A 41 4.98 19.62 -16.10
C VAL A 41 3.82 19.40 -15.13
N ALA A 42 2.99 20.43 -14.89
CA ALA A 42 1.79 20.30 -14.07
C ALA A 42 0.79 19.32 -14.71
N THR A 43 0.50 19.47 -16.00
CA THR A 43 -0.35 18.55 -16.78
C THR A 43 0.14 17.10 -16.69
N TRP A 44 1.45 16.87 -16.85
CA TRP A 44 2.02 15.53 -16.71
C TRP A 44 1.83 14.96 -15.29
N ILE A 45 1.99 15.77 -14.24
CA ILE A 45 1.72 15.35 -12.86
C ILE A 45 0.24 14.97 -12.67
N GLU A 46 -0.69 15.74 -13.24
CA GLU A 46 -2.13 15.43 -13.16
C GLU A 46 -2.47 14.12 -13.86
N GLU A 47 -1.96 13.90 -15.07
CA GLU A 47 -2.12 12.63 -15.79
C GLU A 47 -1.58 11.45 -14.98
N ASN A 48 -0.42 11.60 -14.35
CA ASN A 48 0.16 10.58 -13.48
C ASN A 48 -0.73 10.32 -12.25
N ASN A 49 -1.26 11.37 -11.61
CA ASN A 49 -2.17 11.22 -10.48
C ASN A 49 -3.46 10.48 -10.86
N MET A 50 -4.03 10.78 -12.03
CA MET A 50 -5.19 10.06 -12.57
C MET A 50 -4.88 8.58 -12.80
N LYS A 51 -3.73 8.27 -13.45
CA LYS A 51 -3.27 6.90 -13.66
C LYS A 51 -3.05 6.16 -12.33
N LEU A 52 -2.42 6.81 -11.35
CA LEU A 52 -2.20 6.24 -10.01
C LEU A 52 -3.50 5.94 -9.29
N GLN A 53 -4.49 6.84 -9.37
CA GLN A 53 -5.81 6.61 -8.79
C GLN A 53 -6.51 5.42 -9.45
N TRP A 54 -6.48 5.35 -10.78
CA TRP A 54 -7.05 4.22 -11.53
C TRP A 54 -6.35 2.90 -11.16
N LEU A 55 -5.01 2.88 -11.09
CA LEU A 55 -4.25 1.70 -10.68
C LEU A 55 -4.57 1.26 -9.25
N LYS A 56 -4.71 2.22 -8.33
CA LYS A 56 -5.08 1.93 -6.93
C LYS A 56 -6.45 1.28 -6.84
N GLU A 57 -7.42 1.79 -7.59
CA GLU A 57 -8.77 1.23 -7.64
C GLU A 57 -8.75 -0.17 -8.26
N LYS A 58 -8.03 -0.36 -9.37
CA LYS A 58 -7.87 -1.69 -9.98
C LYS A 58 -7.20 -2.71 -9.07
N LYS A 59 -6.15 -2.31 -8.36
CA LYS A 59 -5.49 -3.17 -7.37
C LYS A 59 -6.45 -3.59 -6.26
N ARG A 60 -7.28 -2.67 -5.77
CA ARG A 60 -8.32 -2.97 -4.78
C ARG A 60 -9.31 -3.98 -5.32
N GLN A 61 -9.87 -3.76 -6.50
CA GLN A 61 -10.82 -4.69 -7.14
C GLN A 61 -10.24 -6.09 -7.29
N LEU A 62 -9.00 -6.20 -7.76
CA LEU A 62 -8.31 -7.49 -7.89
C LEU A 62 -8.08 -8.16 -6.53
N SER A 63 -7.69 -7.39 -5.52
CA SER A 63 -7.52 -7.89 -4.15
C SER A 63 -8.84 -8.40 -3.56
N ASP A 64 -9.97 -7.74 -3.85
CA ASP A 64 -11.29 -8.15 -3.39
C ASP A 64 -11.72 -9.47 -4.08
N VAL A 65 -11.42 -9.62 -5.38
CA VAL A 65 -11.65 -10.87 -6.13
C VAL A 65 -10.77 -12.00 -5.60
N GLU A 66 -9.48 -11.74 -5.38
CA GLU A 66 -8.54 -12.70 -4.79
C GLU A 66 -9.05 -13.20 -3.43
N PHE A 67 -9.45 -12.27 -2.56
CA PHE A 67 -10.01 -12.59 -1.26
C PHE A 67 -11.30 -13.42 -1.37
N SER A 68 -12.18 -13.09 -2.31
CA SER A 68 -13.41 -13.86 -2.55
C SER A 68 -13.12 -15.30 -2.97
N ILE A 69 -12.18 -15.51 -3.89
CA ILE A 69 -11.78 -16.85 -4.36
C ILE A 69 -11.13 -17.62 -3.22
N LYS A 70 -10.25 -16.97 -2.44
CA LYS A 70 -9.62 -17.58 -1.27
C LYS A 70 -10.66 -18.07 -0.25
N ASN A 71 -11.62 -17.22 0.12
CA ASN A 71 -12.68 -17.59 1.05
C ASN A 71 -13.59 -18.70 0.49
N GLN A 72 -13.86 -18.69 -0.81
CA GLN A 72 -14.61 -19.77 -1.45
C GLN A 72 -13.86 -21.10 -1.34
N ASN A 73 -12.55 -21.11 -1.61
CA ASN A 73 -11.72 -22.30 -1.46
C ASN A 73 -11.63 -22.77 0.00
N GLU A 74 -11.53 -21.86 0.97
CA GLU A 74 -11.55 -22.20 2.40
C GLU A 74 -12.86 -22.91 2.76
N ARG A 75 -14.02 -22.37 2.35
CA ARG A 75 -15.33 -23.01 2.58
C ARG A 75 -15.47 -24.37 1.91
N LEU A 76 -14.96 -24.51 0.68
CA LEU A 76 -14.96 -25.80 -0.02
C LEU A 76 -14.06 -26.83 0.67
N GLN A 77 -12.91 -26.39 1.19
CA GLN A 77 -12.00 -27.24 1.96
C GLN A 77 -12.60 -27.68 3.29
N GLU A 78 -13.28 -26.78 3.99
CA GLU A 78 -14.07 -27.08 5.21
C GLU A 78 -15.16 -28.11 4.90
N PHE A 79 -15.92 -27.91 3.82
CA PHE A 79 -16.94 -28.86 3.37
C PHE A 79 -16.36 -30.27 3.11
N LEU A 80 -15.23 -30.36 2.39
CA LEU A 80 -14.57 -31.65 2.13
C LEU A 80 -14.12 -32.32 3.43
N THR A 81 -13.59 -31.54 4.37
CA THR A 81 -13.12 -32.06 5.67
C THR A 81 -14.30 -32.61 6.47
N GLN A 82 -15.37 -31.83 6.62
CA GLN A 82 -16.59 -32.24 7.32
C GLN A 82 -17.22 -33.49 6.69
N ALA A 83 -17.30 -33.55 5.36
CA ALA A 83 -17.87 -34.70 4.66
C ALA A 83 -17.08 -36.01 4.89
N ILE A 84 -15.76 -35.93 5.03
CA ILE A 84 -14.92 -37.09 5.35
C ILE A 84 -15.12 -37.49 6.82
N ASP A 85 -15.13 -36.52 7.72
CA ASP A 85 -15.32 -36.75 9.16
C ASP A 85 -16.70 -37.36 9.46
N ASP A 86 -17.77 -36.84 8.85
CA ASP A 86 -19.14 -37.36 8.96
C ASP A 86 -19.27 -38.79 8.43
N SER A 87 -18.45 -39.17 7.45
CA SER A 87 -18.42 -40.54 6.91
C SER A 87 -17.74 -41.56 7.84
N GLY A 88 -17.03 -41.09 8.88
CA GLY A 88 -16.22 -41.91 9.77
C GLY A 88 -14.98 -42.53 9.13
N LYS A 89 -14.68 -42.19 7.87
CA LYS A 89 -13.50 -42.70 7.15
C LYS A 89 -12.32 -41.77 7.34
N LYS A 90 -11.12 -42.34 7.42
CA LYS A 90 -9.86 -41.57 7.50
C LYS A 90 -9.39 -41.06 6.13
N GLU A 91 -9.90 -41.64 5.06
CA GLU A 91 -9.48 -41.37 3.69
C GLU A 91 -10.59 -41.75 2.71
N ILE A 92 -10.80 -40.94 1.68
CA ILE A 92 -11.74 -41.21 0.59
C ILE A 92 -11.00 -41.10 -0.74
N GLN A 93 -10.94 -42.22 -1.47
CA GLN A 93 -10.49 -42.26 -2.86
C GLN A 93 -11.67 -41.95 -3.79
N THR A 94 -11.54 -40.90 -4.60
CA THR A 94 -12.46 -40.61 -5.71
C THR A 94 -11.83 -41.06 -7.03
N LYS A 95 -12.56 -40.87 -8.15
CA LYS A 95 -12.05 -41.21 -9.49
C LYS A 95 -10.69 -40.56 -9.80
N ASN A 96 -10.49 -39.31 -9.35
CA ASN A 96 -9.32 -38.51 -9.73
C ASN A 96 -8.48 -38.03 -8.53
N HIS A 97 -8.97 -38.16 -7.29
CA HIS A 97 -8.33 -37.55 -6.12
C HIS A 97 -8.37 -38.46 -4.89
N ILE A 98 -7.32 -38.38 -4.07
CA ILE A 98 -7.26 -38.96 -2.73
C ILE A 98 -7.55 -37.84 -1.73
N LEU A 99 -8.60 -37.98 -0.94
CA LEU A 99 -9.01 -36.98 0.05
C LEU A 99 -8.68 -37.51 1.44
N LYS A 100 -7.78 -36.81 2.14
CA LYS A 100 -7.31 -37.19 3.48
C LYS A 100 -7.18 -35.95 4.36
N PRO A 101 -8.05 -35.77 5.36
CA PRO A 101 -7.88 -34.73 6.36
C PRO A 101 -6.55 -34.90 7.09
N ARG A 102 -5.90 -33.77 7.38
CA ARG A 102 -4.69 -33.73 8.19
C ARG A 102 -5.00 -32.99 9.48
N ASN A 103 -4.69 -33.63 10.60
CA ASN A 103 -4.75 -32.97 11.90
C ASN A 103 -3.52 -32.07 12.06
N TYR A 104 -3.77 -30.79 12.28
CA TYR A 104 -2.76 -29.83 12.72
C TYR A 104 -2.79 -29.71 14.25
N LYS A 105 -1.84 -28.99 14.83
CA LYS A 105 -1.95 -28.60 16.24
C LYS A 105 -3.23 -27.82 16.46
N ASP A 106 -3.88 -28.04 17.59
CA ASP A 106 -5.08 -27.29 17.95
C ASP A 106 -4.79 -25.79 17.99
N SER A 107 -5.74 -25.01 17.47
CA SER A 107 -5.67 -23.55 17.53
C SER A 107 -6.04 -23.07 18.93
N VAL A 108 -5.21 -22.23 19.52
CA VAL A 108 -5.52 -21.59 20.81
C VAL A 108 -6.46 -20.42 20.55
N ILE A 109 -7.73 -20.60 20.91
CA ILE A 109 -8.76 -19.55 20.81
C ILE A 109 -8.85 -18.81 22.15
N VAL A 110 -8.34 -17.58 22.20
CA VAL A 110 -8.48 -16.70 23.36
C VAL A 110 -9.79 -15.93 23.26
N LYS A 111 -10.78 -16.29 24.08
CA LYS A 111 -12.09 -15.61 24.12
C LYS A 111 -12.04 -14.29 24.88
N GLU A 112 -11.38 -14.29 26.04
CA GLU A 112 -11.30 -13.15 26.95
C GLU A 112 -9.91 -13.10 27.57
N THR A 113 -9.06 -12.18 27.10
CA THR A 113 -7.68 -12.04 27.57
C THR A 113 -7.61 -11.67 29.06
N GLU A 114 -8.59 -10.95 29.59
CA GLU A 114 -8.62 -10.49 30.99
C GLU A 114 -8.80 -11.63 31.99
N LYS A 115 -9.38 -12.75 31.56
CA LYS A 115 -9.53 -13.96 32.38
C LYS A 115 -8.28 -14.84 32.37
N LEU A 116 -7.31 -14.55 31.50
CA LEU A 116 -6.07 -15.32 31.45
C LEU A 116 -5.18 -14.95 32.65
N PRO A 117 -4.53 -15.95 33.27
CA PRO A 117 -3.44 -15.70 34.20
C PRO A 117 -2.35 -14.82 33.57
N ILE A 118 -1.66 -14.02 34.38
CA ILE A 118 -0.66 -13.05 33.91
C ILE A 118 0.47 -13.73 33.10
N ASP A 119 0.77 -15.00 33.39
CA ASP A 119 1.78 -15.80 32.70
C ASP A 119 1.48 -16.03 31.21
N TYR A 120 0.22 -15.91 30.80
CA TYR A 120 -0.22 -16.06 29.40
C TYR A 120 -0.48 -14.72 28.71
N VAL A 121 -0.23 -13.59 29.37
CA VAL A 121 -0.53 -12.25 28.87
C VAL A 121 0.76 -11.45 28.67
N ILE A 122 1.06 -11.09 27.41
CA ILE A 122 2.17 -10.20 27.08
C ILE A 122 1.67 -8.76 27.09
N ARG A 123 2.24 -7.92 27.96
CA ARG A 123 1.98 -6.47 27.99
C ARG A 123 3.04 -5.74 27.18
N THR A 124 2.62 -4.97 26.18
CA THR A 124 3.51 -4.17 25.34
C THR A 124 3.26 -2.68 25.61
N GLU A 125 4.21 -2.01 26.24
CA GLU A 125 4.21 -0.55 26.38
C GLU A 125 4.85 0.09 25.15
N SER A 126 4.13 0.99 24.47
CA SER A 126 4.62 1.67 23.28
C SER A 126 4.95 3.13 23.59
N ILE A 127 6.24 3.45 23.73
CA ILE A 127 6.71 4.83 23.85
C ILE A 127 6.72 5.47 22.47
N ARG A 128 5.95 6.56 22.29
CA ARG A 128 5.90 7.32 21.04
C ARG A 128 5.98 8.83 21.31
N PRO A 129 6.68 9.60 20.48
CA PRO A 129 6.72 11.04 20.62
C PRO A 129 5.36 11.66 20.27
N ASP A 130 4.87 12.55 21.13
CA ASP A 130 3.71 13.39 20.80
C ASP A 130 4.14 14.50 19.84
N LYS A 131 4.10 14.19 18.55
CA LYS A 131 4.50 15.12 17.48
C LYS A 131 3.66 16.39 17.44
N LYS A 132 2.40 16.36 17.89
CA LYS A 132 1.53 17.54 17.91
C LYS A 132 2.00 18.53 18.97
N LYS A 133 2.18 18.05 20.20
CA LYS A 133 2.71 18.86 21.30
C LYS A 133 4.10 19.41 21.00
N ILE A 134 4.97 18.56 20.46
CA ILE A 134 6.33 18.96 20.02
C ILE A 134 6.25 20.08 18.96
N TYR A 135 5.38 19.96 17.96
CA TYR A 135 5.22 20.99 16.93
C TYR A 135 4.75 22.32 17.51
N GLU A 136 3.74 22.29 18.39
CA GLU A 136 3.19 23.50 19.02
C GLU A 136 4.22 24.22 19.89
N ASP A 137 4.98 23.47 20.70
CA ASP A 137 6.01 24.02 21.57
C ASP A 137 7.19 24.57 20.77
N LEU A 138 7.64 23.87 19.71
CA LEU A 138 8.67 24.38 18.78
C LEU A 138 8.20 25.66 18.07
N LYS A 139 6.93 25.74 17.68
CA LYS A 139 6.34 26.96 17.07
C LYS A 139 6.26 28.13 18.04
N LYS A 140 6.10 27.88 19.33
CA LYS A 140 6.11 28.89 20.40
C LYS A 140 7.54 29.30 20.80
N GLY A 141 8.57 28.80 20.11
CA GLY A 141 9.97 29.13 20.36
C GLY A 141 10.63 28.33 21.48
N LYS A 142 9.99 27.29 22.03
CA LYS A 142 10.63 26.42 23.02
C LYS A 142 11.61 25.48 22.32
N ALA A 143 12.84 25.38 22.84
CA ALA A 143 13.80 24.40 22.38
C ALA A 143 13.48 23.01 22.96
N ILE A 144 13.30 22.01 22.10
CA ILE A 144 13.11 20.62 22.49
C ILE A 144 14.31 19.82 21.98
N LYS A 145 15.12 19.26 22.89
CA LYS A 145 16.27 18.44 22.51
C LYS A 145 15.80 17.23 21.71
N GLY A 146 16.31 17.08 20.49
CA GLY A 146 15.94 15.98 19.58
C GLY A 146 14.79 16.25 18.63
N ALA A 147 14.22 17.47 18.60
CA ALA A 147 13.20 17.86 17.63
C ALA A 147 13.50 19.24 17.03
N HIS A 148 13.28 19.39 15.72
CA HIS A 148 13.40 20.66 15.01
C HIS A 148 12.34 20.78 13.92
N LEU A 149 11.95 22.01 13.58
CA LEU A 149 11.08 22.28 12.44
C LEU A 149 11.93 22.45 11.18
N LYS A 150 11.58 21.71 10.13
CA LYS A 150 12.12 21.93 8.79
C LYS A 150 11.04 22.59 7.93
N PRO A 151 11.38 23.61 7.11
CA PRO A 151 10.45 24.13 6.12
C PRO A 151 9.96 23.01 5.20
N ASN A 152 8.65 22.82 5.17
CA ASN A 152 7.99 21.85 4.31
C ASN A 152 7.03 22.61 3.40
N ARG A 153 7.40 22.77 2.14
CA ARG A 153 6.59 23.42 1.10
C ARG A 153 6.54 22.54 -0.13
N LYS A 154 5.37 22.48 -0.75
CA LYS A 154 5.13 21.79 -2.01
C LYS A 154 4.26 22.69 -2.87
N THR A 155 4.52 22.74 -4.17
CA THR A 155 3.61 23.38 -5.13
C THR A 155 2.32 22.56 -5.21
N THR A 156 1.18 23.23 -5.14
CA THR A 156 -0.14 22.61 -5.34
C THR A 156 -0.63 22.97 -6.74
N ILE A 157 -1.10 21.97 -7.48
CA ILE A 157 -1.81 22.13 -8.75
C ILE A 157 -3.30 22.14 -8.40
N LYS A 158 -4.06 23.10 -8.95
CA LYS A 158 -5.47 23.35 -8.63
C LYS A 158 -6.30 23.41 -9.90
#